data_AF-A0A958QFM2-F1
#
_entry.id   AF-A0A958QFM2-F1
#
_cell.length_a   1.000
_cell.length_b   1.000
_cell.length_c   1.000
_cell.angle_alpha   90.00
_cell.angle_beta   90.00
_cell.angle_gamma   90.00
#
_symmetry.space_group_name_H-M   'P 1'
#
loop_
_entity.id
_entity.type
_entity.pdbx_description
1 polymer ?
#
loop_
_entity_poly.entity_id
_entity_poly.type
_entity_poly.pdbx_seq_one_letter_code
_entity_poly.pdbx_strand_id
1 'polypeptide(L)'
;MSDGSAAKKINSGYGSISIEDLGSFDEFPEDVLLHLKRVAKVVRVPEGTEVLHQGEKNDTLYFLVSGNLEVFVDGGRVANLSRLGDLIGEMSVITDQPVAATIIAKTPVEMITIDSKEFLNTTPDKAEKVQYILYRVFATILIDKLRITNQKAKALEETMAELNVTKDQLEQANELLEKKVEKRTKDLQKKTEALLASYQKLEQQNAALTASHNKIEELYSTRKSTFKKLEELLEDHLRPLKVALNGMMGTADTHALPGFQKILKEVDEVTRLLEPITDLYNSEMAMEHTRVLLAEPSRKDQVVAKLALGGTGAELDIVSTLKEGQAKLAENSYNIVFVDRTMLSLVDAALASNPSTKCVFMTSEEIPNYLPDLKRQKTLPNLVSRDANDRRFTVKNIVTTVSKLMSRDIFGLEKYLSWGVEVHEHPVVSSESRRNLITAADDYFTSLGLRSSLRDKCRTVLEELLMNAIYDAPVDANGKAKYNHLSRQEEIHLPKEEQGLLRYACDGNLMAVSVSDPFGALTGQTILNYLDSCYGGRAGALNVEKGGAGRGLHQIVENSNLVVFNVATGQRTEVIALFNLEKPKDIIAYPSFHFFSY
;
A
#
# COMPACT_ATOMS: atom_id res chain seq x y z
N MET A 1 -15.26 110.77 22.29
CA MET A 1 -16.41 110.48 23.17
C MET A 1 -17.58 110.07 22.28
N SER A 2 -18.39 109.12 22.78
CA SER A 2 -19.53 108.40 22.18
C SER A 2 -19.29 107.47 20.98
N ASP A 3 -18.89 106.23 21.32
CA ASP A 3 -19.39 104.91 20.89
C ASP A 3 -20.22 104.71 19.60
N GLY A 4 -19.95 103.58 18.92
CA GLY A 4 -20.84 103.07 17.87
C GLY A 4 -20.36 101.92 16.97
N SER A 5 -19.47 101.03 17.44
CA SER A 5 -19.19 99.75 16.77
C SER A 5 -20.29 98.74 17.10
N ALA A 6 -21.10 98.32 16.13
CA ALA A 6 -21.97 97.15 16.27
C ALA A 6 -22.31 96.53 14.90
N ALA A 7 -21.39 95.72 14.37
CA ALA A 7 -21.73 94.73 13.35
C ALA A 7 -22.78 93.78 13.98
N LYS A 8 -24.01 93.79 13.45
CA LYS A 8 -25.10 92.96 13.97
C LYS A 8 -24.83 91.51 13.60
N LYS A 9 -24.15 90.78 14.51
CA LYS A 9 -24.01 89.32 14.45
C LYS A 9 -25.40 88.69 14.57
N ILE A 10 -25.74 87.82 13.63
CA ILE A 10 -26.97 87.02 13.69
C ILE A 10 -26.68 85.88 14.66
N ASN A 11 -27.27 85.92 15.86
CA ASN A 11 -27.05 84.91 16.90
C ASN A 11 -27.77 83.60 16.53
N SER A 12 -27.02 82.63 16.03
CA SER A 12 -27.43 81.22 15.99
C SER A 12 -26.81 80.49 17.20
N GLY A 13 -27.53 79.51 17.75
CA GLY A 13 -27.11 78.65 18.86
C GLY A 13 -25.90 77.75 18.60
N TYR A 14 -25.25 77.84 17.43
CA TYR A 14 -23.99 77.16 17.09
C TYR A 14 -23.00 78.17 16.48
N GLY A 15 -22.59 79.18 17.24
CA GLY A 15 -21.63 80.20 16.77
C GLY A 15 -22.25 81.19 15.76
N SER A 16 -21.63 82.37 15.63
CA SER A 16 -22.11 83.42 14.74
C SER A 16 -21.77 83.07 13.29
N ILE A 17 -22.63 82.34 12.59
CA ILE A 17 -22.56 82.17 11.13
C ILE A 17 -23.05 83.48 10.50
N SER A 18 -22.15 84.19 9.83
CA SER A 18 -22.47 85.38 9.05
C SER A 18 -23.07 84.96 7.70
N ILE A 19 -23.92 85.79 7.09
CA ILE A 19 -24.41 85.57 5.71
C ILE A 19 -23.23 85.42 4.72
N GLU A 20 -22.09 86.02 5.05
CA GLU A 20 -20.82 85.90 4.33
C GLU A 20 -20.29 84.45 4.29
N ASP A 21 -20.51 83.64 5.35
CA ASP A 21 -19.99 82.27 5.45
C ASP A 21 -20.72 81.28 4.53
N LEU A 22 -21.80 81.70 3.86
CA LEU A 22 -22.55 80.89 2.89
C LEU A 22 -21.85 80.80 1.51
N GLY A 23 -20.61 81.30 1.39
CA GLY A 23 -19.69 81.12 0.26
C GLY A 23 -20.09 81.78 -1.07
N SER A 24 -21.35 82.19 -1.21
CA SER A 24 -21.90 82.82 -2.43
C SER A 24 -22.02 84.34 -2.32
N PHE A 25 -21.67 84.94 -1.16
CA PHE A 25 -21.93 86.34 -0.83
C PHE A 25 -20.67 87.21 -0.66
N ASP A 26 -19.47 86.64 -0.81
CA ASP A 26 -18.19 87.33 -0.55
C ASP A 26 -17.87 88.49 -1.52
N GLU A 27 -18.48 88.53 -2.70
CA GLU A 27 -18.25 89.57 -3.73
C GLU A 27 -19.22 90.76 -3.65
N PHE A 28 -20.03 90.85 -2.60
CA PHE A 28 -21.14 91.82 -2.56
C PHE A 28 -20.69 93.19 -2.01
N PRO A 29 -21.18 94.30 -2.59
CA PRO A 29 -21.02 95.61 -1.98
C PRO A 29 -21.60 95.67 -0.56
N GLU A 30 -20.89 96.36 0.34
CA GLU A 30 -21.22 96.40 1.77
C GLU A 30 -22.65 96.92 2.05
N ASP A 31 -23.14 97.83 1.21
CA ASP A 31 -24.49 98.38 1.33
C ASP A 31 -25.59 97.36 0.97
N VAL A 32 -25.31 96.44 0.05
CA VAL A 32 -26.21 95.34 -0.31
C VAL A 32 -26.19 94.26 0.78
N LEU A 33 -25.02 93.91 1.32
CA LEU A 33 -24.91 92.99 2.45
C LEU A 33 -25.66 93.52 3.68
N LEU A 34 -25.59 94.83 3.94
CA LEU A 34 -26.32 95.45 5.04
C LEU A 34 -27.84 95.39 4.85
N HIS A 35 -28.32 95.57 3.61
CA HIS A 35 -29.74 95.40 3.27
C HIS A 35 -30.18 93.93 3.41
N LEU A 36 -29.38 92.98 2.93
CA LEU A 36 -29.58 91.54 3.10
C LEU A 36 -29.69 91.15 4.58
N LYS A 37 -28.76 91.61 5.42
CA LYS A 37 -28.78 91.40 6.89
C LYS A 37 -30.02 91.98 7.56
N ARG A 38 -30.64 93.02 6.97
CA ARG A 38 -31.85 93.64 7.49
C ARG A 38 -33.12 92.83 7.17
N VAL A 39 -33.18 92.23 5.99
CA VAL A 39 -34.37 91.49 5.52
C VAL A 39 -34.30 89.99 5.79
N ALA A 40 -33.10 89.44 6.02
CA ALA A 40 -32.88 88.04 6.32
C ALA A 40 -33.40 87.68 7.73
N LYS A 41 -34.13 86.56 7.82
CA LYS A 41 -34.67 86.01 9.07
C LYS A 41 -34.18 84.58 9.25
N VAL A 42 -33.69 84.25 10.45
CA VAL A 42 -33.33 82.87 10.79
C VAL A 42 -34.59 82.11 11.19
N VAL A 43 -34.81 80.96 10.56
CA VAL A 43 -35.94 80.07 10.81
C VAL A 43 -35.39 78.71 11.22
N ARG A 44 -35.97 78.16 12.29
CA ARG A 44 -35.65 76.83 12.81
C ARG A 44 -36.91 75.98 12.75
N VAL A 45 -36.81 74.84 12.10
CA VAL A 45 -37.93 73.90 11.95
C VAL A 45 -37.55 72.55 12.57
N PRO A 46 -38.47 71.90 13.31
CA PRO A 46 -38.24 70.55 13.82
C PRO A 46 -38.28 69.53 12.68
N GLU A 47 -37.75 68.34 12.96
CA GLU A 47 -37.90 67.16 12.08
C GLU A 47 -39.37 66.90 11.75
N GLY A 48 -39.62 66.45 10.52
CA GLY A 48 -40.95 66.19 9.96
C GLY A 48 -41.66 67.42 9.40
N THR A 49 -41.12 68.62 9.60
CA THR A 49 -41.76 69.85 9.10
C THR A 49 -41.61 69.96 7.60
N GLU A 50 -42.73 70.15 6.90
CA GLU A 50 -42.73 70.52 5.50
C GLU A 50 -42.37 72.00 5.35
N VAL A 51 -41.24 72.27 4.70
CA VAL A 51 -40.70 73.62 4.50
C VAL A 51 -41.30 74.28 3.26
N LEU A 52 -41.54 73.50 2.21
CA LEU A 52 -42.19 73.91 0.97
C LEU A 52 -43.09 72.78 0.47
N HIS A 53 -44.26 73.11 -0.08
CA HIS A 53 -45.18 72.14 -0.69
C HIS A 53 -45.21 72.27 -2.21
N GLN A 54 -45.14 71.15 -2.94
CA GLN A 54 -45.26 71.15 -4.40
C GLN A 54 -46.59 71.77 -4.86
N GLY A 55 -46.53 72.69 -5.82
CA GLY A 55 -47.70 73.37 -6.37
C GLY A 55 -48.17 74.59 -5.59
N GLU A 56 -47.59 74.91 -4.42
CA GLU A 56 -47.87 76.14 -3.71
C GLU A 56 -47.05 77.33 -4.23
N LYS A 57 -47.57 78.54 -4.04
CA LYS A 57 -46.82 79.76 -4.37
C LYS A 57 -45.78 80.03 -3.27
N ASN A 58 -44.54 80.28 -3.68
CA ASN A 58 -43.46 80.65 -2.76
C ASN A 58 -42.70 81.87 -3.28
N ASP A 59 -42.65 82.92 -2.45
CA ASP A 59 -41.92 84.15 -2.74
C ASP A 59 -40.67 84.31 -1.83
N THR A 60 -40.33 83.27 -1.06
CA THR A 60 -39.24 83.27 -0.06
C THR A 60 -38.10 82.33 -0.49
N LEU A 61 -36.86 82.79 -0.33
CA LEU A 61 -35.66 81.97 -0.50
C LEU A 61 -35.24 81.41 0.85
N TYR A 62 -34.74 80.18 0.87
CA TYR A 62 -34.24 79.55 2.09
C TYR A 62 -32.84 79.01 1.84
N PHE A 63 -31.89 79.43 2.67
CA PHE A 63 -30.50 78.96 2.67
C PHE A 63 -30.30 78.04 3.86
N LEU A 64 -29.94 76.79 3.59
CA LEU A 64 -29.68 75.79 4.62
C LEU A 64 -28.42 76.17 5.41
N VAL A 65 -28.56 76.33 6.72
CA VAL A 65 -27.43 76.55 7.63
C VAL A 65 -26.98 75.23 8.25
N SER A 66 -27.92 74.43 8.74
CA SER A 66 -27.63 73.11 9.28
C SER A 66 -28.86 72.20 9.25
N GLY A 67 -28.62 70.89 9.28
CA GLY A 67 -29.65 69.85 9.20
C GLY A 67 -29.79 69.23 7.81
N ASN A 68 -30.74 68.31 7.66
CA ASN A 68 -31.00 67.57 6.43
C ASN A 68 -32.44 67.79 5.95
N LEU A 69 -32.60 68.07 4.66
CA LEU A 69 -33.87 68.25 3.96
C LEU A 69 -34.03 67.16 2.89
N GLU A 70 -35.18 66.49 2.84
CA GLU A 70 -35.53 65.58 1.76
C GLU A 70 -36.45 66.27 0.76
N VAL A 71 -36.17 66.08 -0.53
CA VAL A 71 -36.93 66.67 -1.64
C VAL A 71 -37.75 65.59 -2.33
N PHE A 72 -39.04 65.84 -2.53
CA PHE A 72 -40.01 64.93 -3.13
C PHE A 72 -40.70 65.59 -4.33
N VAL A 73 -40.83 64.86 -5.43
CA VAL A 73 -41.60 65.28 -6.62
C VAL A 73 -42.61 64.18 -6.92
N ASP A 74 -43.89 64.54 -7.02
CA ASP A 74 -45.01 63.61 -7.26
C ASP A 74 -45.02 62.42 -6.28
N GLY A 75 -44.66 62.68 -5.02
CA GLY A 75 -44.58 61.69 -3.95
C GLY A 75 -43.32 60.82 -3.93
N GLY A 76 -42.45 60.90 -4.94
CA GLY A 76 -41.17 60.20 -5.00
C GLY A 76 -40.03 61.04 -4.42
N ARG A 77 -39.18 60.47 -3.54
CA ARG A 77 -37.99 61.17 -3.02
C ARG A 77 -36.94 61.30 -4.12
N VAL A 78 -36.58 62.52 -4.50
CA VAL A 78 -35.65 62.82 -5.59
C VAL A 78 -34.28 63.30 -5.14
N ALA A 79 -34.16 63.93 -3.96
CA ALA A 79 -32.88 64.41 -3.45
C ALA A 79 -32.85 64.50 -1.92
N ASN A 80 -31.64 64.64 -1.38
CA ASN A 80 -31.38 65.00 0.02
C ASN A 80 -30.39 66.17 0.01
N LEU A 81 -30.73 67.25 0.70
CA LEU A 81 -29.95 68.48 0.82
C LEU A 81 -29.44 68.57 2.26
N SER A 82 -28.14 68.69 2.42
CA SER A 82 -27.47 68.64 3.72
C SER A 82 -26.25 69.54 3.80
N ARG A 83 -25.95 70.30 2.74
CA ARG A 83 -24.75 71.11 2.65
C ARG A 83 -25.08 72.53 3.12
N LEU A 84 -24.18 73.10 3.93
CA LEU A 84 -24.23 74.52 4.29
C LEU A 84 -24.29 75.38 3.02
N GLY A 85 -25.28 76.27 2.94
CA GLY A 85 -25.54 77.13 1.79
C GLY A 85 -26.44 76.53 0.71
N ASP A 86 -26.93 75.28 0.88
CA ASP A 86 -27.92 74.72 -0.04
C ASP A 86 -29.15 75.64 -0.11
N LEU A 87 -29.46 76.10 -1.30
CA LEU A 87 -30.57 76.99 -1.57
C LEU A 87 -31.79 76.21 -2.05
N ILE A 88 -32.95 76.52 -1.46
CA ILE A 88 -34.27 76.02 -1.87
C ILE A 88 -35.25 77.19 -2.08
N GLY A 89 -36.28 76.95 -2.89
CA GLY A 89 -37.28 77.95 -3.26
C GLY A 89 -36.82 78.90 -4.37
N GLU A 90 -35.58 78.74 -4.86
CA GLU A 90 -34.98 79.58 -5.90
C GLU A 90 -35.76 79.54 -7.21
N MET A 91 -36.21 78.36 -7.61
CA MET A 91 -36.91 78.19 -8.88
C MET A 91 -38.23 78.97 -8.89
N SER A 92 -39.00 78.92 -7.80
CA SER A 92 -40.27 79.63 -7.69
C SER A 92 -40.08 81.14 -7.69
N VAL A 93 -39.09 81.63 -6.95
CA VAL A 93 -38.79 83.08 -6.89
C VAL A 93 -38.28 83.61 -8.22
N ILE A 94 -37.47 82.85 -8.96
CA ILE A 94 -36.90 83.28 -10.25
C ILE A 94 -37.94 83.26 -11.37
N THR A 95 -38.78 82.23 -11.41
CA THR A 95 -39.67 81.96 -12.55
C THR A 95 -41.11 82.44 -12.33
N ASP A 96 -41.44 82.93 -11.13
CA ASP A 96 -42.80 83.22 -10.64
C ASP A 96 -43.76 82.03 -10.87
N GLN A 97 -43.22 80.80 -10.80
CA GLN A 97 -43.99 79.56 -10.88
C GLN A 97 -44.18 78.95 -9.49
N PRO A 98 -45.22 78.12 -9.29
CA PRO A 98 -45.38 77.34 -8.08
C PRO A 98 -44.16 76.47 -7.76
N VAL A 99 -44.02 76.06 -6.50
CA VAL A 99 -42.94 75.19 -6.01
C VAL A 99 -42.93 73.87 -6.77
N ALA A 100 -41.76 73.51 -7.29
CA ALA A 100 -41.58 72.32 -8.13
C ALA A 100 -41.53 70.99 -7.35
N ALA A 101 -41.24 71.04 -6.05
CA ALA A 101 -41.04 69.84 -5.22
C ALA A 101 -41.39 70.11 -3.75
N THR A 102 -41.98 69.14 -3.07
CA THR A 102 -42.20 69.19 -1.62
C THR A 102 -40.87 68.97 -0.90
N ILE A 103 -40.56 69.78 0.11
CA ILE A 103 -39.30 69.71 0.87
C ILE A 103 -39.62 69.51 2.35
N ILE A 104 -39.11 68.44 2.94
CA ILE A 104 -39.40 68.05 4.32
C ILE A 104 -38.09 67.99 5.13
N ALA A 105 -38.09 68.58 6.32
CA ALA A 105 -36.99 68.49 7.27
C ALA A 105 -36.88 67.07 7.83
N LYS A 106 -35.78 66.37 7.54
CA LYS A 106 -35.51 65.02 8.07
C LYS A 106 -34.85 65.06 9.45
N THR A 107 -34.20 66.16 9.78
CA THR A 107 -33.66 66.44 11.11
C THR A 107 -34.18 67.81 11.53
N PRO A 108 -33.96 68.25 12.79
CA PRO A 108 -34.04 69.68 13.09
C PRO A 108 -33.16 70.46 12.10
N VAL A 109 -33.73 71.48 11.47
CA VAL A 109 -33.09 72.26 10.41
C VAL A 109 -33.09 73.74 10.80
N GLU A 110 -31.97 74.40 10.55
CA GLU A 110 -31.82 75.85 10.65
C GLU A 110 -31.56 76.44 9.27
N MET A 111 -32.31 77.48 8.91
CA MET A 111 -32.25 78.14 7.61
C MET A 111 -32.23 79.66 7.76
N ILE A 112 -31.62 80.34 6.80
CA ILE A 112 -31.76 81.78 6.60
C ILE A 112 -32.81 81.99 5.50
N THR A 113 -33.85 82.75 5.81
CA THR A 113 -34.96 83.04 4.90
C THR A 113 -34.94 84.49 4.44
N ILE A 114 -35.21 84.71 3.16
CA ILE A 114 -35.22 86.05 2.55
C ILE A 114 -36.49 86.14 1.69
N ASP A 115 -37.39 87.04 2.05
CA ASP A 115 -38.56 87.35 1.23
C ASP A 115 -38.13 88.19 0.01
N SER A 116 -38.44 87.71 -1.19
CA SER A 116 -38.01 88.36 -2.44
C SER A 116 -38.59 89.76 -2.61
N LYS A 117 -39.82 90.01 -2.13
CA LYS A 117 -40.47 91.33 -2.21
C LYS A 117 -39.87 92.30 -1.19
N GLU A 118 -39.61 91.86 0.04
CA GLU A 118 -38.92 92.69 1.04
C GLU A 118 -37.48 92.99 0.62
N PHE A 119 -36.82 92.03 -0.02
CA PHE A 119 -35.46 92.22 -0.51
C PHE A 119 -35.39 93.20 -1.70
N LEU A 120 -36.35 93.14 -2.63
CA LEU A 120 -36.45 94.06 -3.75
C LEU A 120 -37.03 95.44 -3.36
N ASN A 121 -37.62 95.59 -2.18
CA ASN A 121 -38.15 96.85 -1.65
C ASN A 121 -37.02 97.80 -1.18
N THR A 122 -36.31 98.36 -2.16
CA THR A 122 -35.27 99.37 -2.01
C THR A 122 -35.52 100.52 -2.98
N THR A 123 -34.73 101.60 -2.90
CA THR A 123 -34.83 102.72 -3.85
C THR A 123 -34.67 102.22 -5.30
N PRO A 124 -35.43 102.74 -6.28
CA PRO A 124 -35.41 102.26 -7.67
C PRO A 124 -33.99 102.09 -8.26
N ASP A 125 -33.09 103.04 -8.01
CA ASP A 125 -31.70 103.02 -8.48
C ASP A 125 -30.84 101.87 -7.89
N LYS A 126 -31.26 101.27 -6.76
CA LYS A 126 -30.59 100.13 -6.11
C LYS A 126 -31.27 98.79 -6.42
N ALA A 127 -32.54 98.79 -6.81
CA ALA A 127 -33.32 97.57 -7.05
C ALA A 127 -32.73 96.73 -8.20
N GLU A 128 -32.35 97.37 -9.31
CA GLU A 128 -31.75 96.67 -10.46
C GLU A 128 -30.39 96.02 -10.11
N LYS A 129 -29.55 96.69 -9.32
CA LYS A 129 -28.26 96.15 -8.87
C LYS A 129 -28.44 94.95 -7.95
N VAL A 130 -29.37 95.04 -7.00
CA VAL A 130 -29.69 93.95 -6.06
C VAL A 130 -30.24 92.74 -6.82
N GLN A 131 -31.13 92.98 -7.78
CA GLN A 131 -31.70 91.94 -8.63
C GLN A 131 -30.64 91.25 -9.50
N TYR A 132 -29.73 92.02 -10.12
CA TYR A 132 -28.61 91.46 -10.90
C TYR A 132 -27.72 90.55 -10.07
N ILE A 133 -27.36 90.97 -8.85
CA ILE A 133 -26.50 90.18 -7.97
C ILE A 133 -27.20 88.89 -7.53
N LEU A 134 -28.50 88.95 -7.22
CA LEU A 134 -29.30 87.78 -6.87
C LEU A 134 -29.32 86.75 -8.02
N TYR A 135 -29.54 87.22 -9.25
CA TYR A 135 -29.47 86.35 -10.43
C TYR A 135 -28.08 85.73 -10.65
N ARG A 136 -26.99 86.46 -10.36
CA ARG A 136 -25.63 85.90 -10.41
C ARG A 136 -25.44 84.75 -9.42
N VAL A 137 -25.91 84.88 -8.18
CA VAL A 137 -25.82 83.80 -7.16
C VAL A 137 -26.60 82.57 -7.61
N PHE A 138 -27.81 82.76 -8.11
CA PHE A 138 -28.62 81.66 -8.62
C PHE A 138 -27.95 80.94 -9.79
N ALA A 139 -27.40 81.68 -10.75
CA ALA A 139 -26.70 81.11 -11.89
C ALA A 139 -25.52 80.25 -11.43
N THR A 140 -24.70 80.73 -10.49
CA THR A 140 -23.55 79.98 -9.96
C THR A 140 -23.97 78.68 -9.25
N ILE A 141 -24.99 78.75 -8.38
CA ILE A 141 -25.49 77.56 -7.66
C ILE A 141 -26.08 76.53 -8.62
N LEU A 142 -26.86 76.97 -9.61
CA LEU A 142 -27.45 76.08 -10.62
C LEU A 142 -26.38 75.44 -11.52
N ILE A 143 -25.34 76.18 -11.89
CA ILE A 143 -24.20 75.65 -12.65
C ILE A 143 -23.49 74.55 -11.85
N ASP A 144 -23.27 74.75 -10.55
CA ASP A 144 -22.63 73.74 -9.70
C ASP A 144 -23.52 72.51 -9.50
N LYS A 145 -24.83 72.68 -9.26
CA LYS A 145 -25.80 71.57 -9.19
C LYS A 145 -25.81 70.77 -10.50
N LEU A 146 -25.79 71.44 -11.65
CA LEU A 146 -25.76 70.79 -12.97
C LEU A 146 -24.44 70.04 -13.19
N ARG A 147 -23.31 70.63 -12.82
CA ARG A 147 -21.98 69.99 -12.91
C ARG A 147 -21.93 68.69 -12.11
N ILE A 148 -22.39 68.69 -10.86
CA ILE A 148 -22.42 67.51 -10.00
C ILE A 148 -23.37 66.44 -10.56
N THR A 149 -24.54 66.85 -11.07
CA THR A 149 -25.53 65.94 -11.64
C THR A 149 -24.97 65.24 -12.88
N ASN A 150 -24.32 65.99 -13.79
CA ASN A 150 -23.67 65.43 -14.96
C ASN A 150 -22.53 64.47 -14.60
N GLN A 151 -21.74 64.76 -13.56
CA GLN A 151 -20.69 63.85 -13.09
C GLN A 151 -21.26 62.53 -12.56
N LYS A 152 -22.36 62.58 -11.79
CA LYS A 152 -23.03 61.37 -11.29
C LYS A 152 -23.64 60.55 -12.43
N ALA A 153 -24.27 61.21 -13.41
CA ALA A 153 -24.82 60.54 -14.58
C ALA A 153 -23.73 59.79 -15.36
N LYS A 154 -22.57 60.43 -15.59
CA LYS A 154 -21.42 59.81 -16.25
C LYS A 154 -20.90 58.58 -15.49
N ALA A 155 -20.73 58.68 -14.17
CA ALA A 155 -20.28 57.54 -13.36
C ALA A 155 -21.27 56.37 -13.38
N LEU A 156 -22.58 56.67 -13.44
CA LEU A 156 -23.63 55.64 -13.56
C LEU A 156 -23.57 54.95 -14.92
N GLU A 157 -23.42 55.72 -16.01
CA GLU A 157 -23.25 55.17 -17.36
C GLU A 157 -22.03 54.25 -17.47
N GLU A 158 -20.89 54.66 -16.89
CA GLU A 158 -19.67 53.84 -16.83
C GLU A 158 -19.91 52.53 -16.07
N THR A 159 -20.55 52.59 -14.90
CA THR A 159 -20.86 51.40 -14.09
C THR A 159 -21.85 50.46 -14.82
N MET A 160 -22.84 51.01 -15.50
CA MET A 160 -23.81 50.23 -16.28
C MET A 160 -23.15 49.53 -17.47
N ALA A 161 -22.19 50.18 -18.13
CA ALA A 161 -21.41 49.56 -19.20
C ALA A 161 -20.58 48.39 -18.68
N GLU A 162 -19.87 48.57 -17.55
CA GLU A 162 -19.10 47.48 -16.91
C GLU A 162 -19.98 46.31 -16.47
N LEU A 163 -21.16 46.60 -15.93
CA LEU A 163 -22.12 45.58 -15.49
C LEU A 163 -22.61 44.73 -16.67
N ASN A 164 -22.92 45.36 -17.80
CA ASN A 164 -23.36 44.64 -19.00
C ASN A 164 -22.25 43.71 -19.54
N VAL A 165 -21.01 44.19 -19.60
CA VAL A 165 -19.87 43.36 -20.03
C VAL A 165 -19.68 42.16 -19.09
N THR A 166 -19.78 42.37 -17.78
CA THR A 166 -19.63 41.30 -16.79
C THR A 166 -20.76 40.27 -16.90
N LYS A 167 -22.00 40.74 -17.14
CA LYS A 167 -23.16 39.87 -17.33
C LYS A 167 -22.98 38.98 -18.56
N ASP A 168 -22.55 39.53 -19.69
CA ASP A 168 -22.33 38.77 -20.92
C ASP A 168 -21.22 37.71 -20.73
N GLN A 169 -20.15 38.05 -20.02
CA GLN A 169 -19.09 37.09 -19.67
C GLN A 169 -19.61 35.94 -18.80
N LEU A 170 -20.49 36.25 -17.83
CA LEU A 170 -21.08 35.25 -16.95
C LEU A 170 -22.02 34.30 -17.71
N GLU A 171 -22.83 34.82 -18.63
CA GLU A 171 -23.71 34.02 -19.49
C GLU A 171 -22.89 33.05 -20.35
N GLN A 172 -21.81 33.53 -21.00
CA GLN A 172 -20.92 32.68 -21.78
C GLN A 172 -20.23 31.60 -20.93
N ALA A 173 -19.79 31.94 -19.72
CA ALA A 173 -19.18 30.98 -18.79
C ALA A 173 -20.18 29.89 -18.36
N ASN A 174 -21.43 30.27 -18.10
CA ASN A 174 -22.48 29.33 -17.73
C ASN A 174 -22.80 28.36 -18.86
N GLU A 175 -22.98 28.83 -20.09
CA GLU A 175 -23.23 27.94 -21.24
C GLU A 175 -22.08 26.93 -21.46
N LEU A 176 -20.83 27.38 -21.29
CA LEU A 176 -19.67 26.49 -21.40
C LEU A 176 -19.65 25.45 -20.27
N LEU A 177 -20.04 25.86 -19.06
CA LEU A 177 -20.10 24.97 -17.89
C LEU A 177 -21.19 23.92 -18.08
N GLU A 178 -22.39 24.30 -18.54
CA GLU A 178 -23.49 23.38 -18.83
C GLU A 178 -23.08 22.30 -19.84
N LYS A 179 -22.43 22.70 -20.95
CA LYS A 179 -21.91 21.76 -21.95
C LYS A 179 -20.87 20.79 -21.36
N LYS A 180 -19.97 21.28 -20.48
CA LYS A 180 -18.99 20.43 -19.79
C LYS A 180 -19.65 19.46 -18.81
N VAL A 181 -20.65 19.91 -18.06
CA VAL A 181 -21.41 19.07 -17.13
C VAL A 181 -22.13 17.97 -17.90
N GLU A 182 -22.85 18.31 -18.98
CA GLU A 182 -23.58 17.33 -19.78
C GLU A 182 -22.64 16.25 -20.36
N LYS A 183 -21.49 16.65 -20.91
CA LYS A 183 -20.49 15.71 -21.42
C LYS A 183 -19.97 14.79 -20.32
N ARG A 184 -19.64 15.35 -19.14
CA ARG A 184 -19.10 14.57 -18.03
C ARG A 184 -20.13 13.61 -17.44
N THR A 185 -21.40 14.00 -17.38
CA THR A 185 -22.51 13.14 -16.96
C THR A 185 -22.68 11.95 -17.89
N LYS A 186 -22.64 12.16 -19.22
CA LYS A 186 -22.69 11.07 -20.21
C LYS A 186 -21.51 10.09 -20.09
N ASP A 187 -20.29 10.60 -19.88
CA ASP A 187 -19.11 9.76 -19.69
C ASP A 187 -19.16 8.96 -18.39
N LEU A 188 -19.64 9.58 -17.29
CA LEU A 188 -19.86 8.90 -16.02
C LEU A 188 -20.88 7.78 -16.15
N GLN A 189 -22.00 8.02 -16.84
CA GLN A 189 -23.03 7.01 -17.07
C GLN A 189 -22.48 5.78 -17.81
N LYS A 190 -21.71 5.99 -18.89
CA LYS A 190 -21.04 4.90 -19.62
C LYS A 190 -20.07 4.11 -18.74
N LYS A 191 -19.28 4.80 -17.90
CA LYS A 191 -18.35 4.14 -16.98
C LYS A 191 -19.09 3.32 -15.92
N THR A 192 -20.20 3.82 -15.40
CA THR A 192 -21.04 3.10 -14.45
C THR A 192 -21.64 1.84 -15.07
N GLU A 193 -22.17 1.92 -16.29
CA GLU A 193 -22.71 0.76 -17.01
C GLU A 193 -21.62 -0.31 -17.26
N ALA A 194 -20.43 0.10 -17.71
CA ALA A 194 -19.31 -0.81 -17.92
C ALA A 194 -18.84 -1.47 -16.62
N LEU A 195 -18.80 -0.70 -15.52
CA LEU A 195 -18.43 -1.22 -14.20
C LEU A 195 -19.46 -2.24 -13.69
N LEU A 196 -20.75 -1.97 -13.88
CA LEU A 196 -21.83 -2.89 -13.49
C LEU A 196 -21.73 -4.23 -14.24
N ALA A 197 -21.48 -4.18 -15.55
CA ALA A 197 -21.28 -5.39 -16.35
C ALA A 197 -20.04 -6.20 -15.90
N SER A 198 -18.95 -5.51 -15.58
CA SER A 198 -17.73 -6.15 -15.03
C SER A 198 -18.00 -6.81 -13.67
N TYR A 199 -18.74 -6.12 -12.79
CA TYR A 199 -19.11 -6.63 -11.47
C TYR A 199 -19.95 -7.91 -11.56
N GLN A 200 -20.98 -7.92 -12.42
CA GLN A 200 -21.82 -9.11 -12.66
C GLN A 200 -21.01 -10.31 -13.16
N LYS A 201 -20.03 -10.07 -14.06
CA LYS A 201 -19.13 -11.13 -14.53
C LYS A 201 -18.26 -11.68 -13.41
N LEU A 202 -17.73 -10.81 -12.55
CA LEU A 202 -16.91 -11.20 -11.41
C LEU A 202 -17.72 -12.02 -10.39
N GLU A 203 -18.98 -11.61 -10.15
CA GLU A 203 -19.90 -12.32 -9.26
C GLU A 203 -20.21 -13.73 -9.76
N GLN A 204 -20.47 -13.90 -11.07
CA GLN A 204 -20.63 -15.23 -11.68
C GLN A 204 -19.38 -16.10 -11.56
N GLN A 205 -18.18 -15.51 -11.77
CA GLN A 205 -16.92 -16.22 -11.61
C GLN A 205 -16.68 -16.65 -10.15
N ASN A 206 -16.99 -15.78 -9.18
CA ASN A 206 -16.91 -16.13 -7.77
C ASN A 206 -17.87 -17.26 -7.40
N ALA A 207 -19.13 -17.23 -7.87
CA ALA A 207 -20.08 -18.30 -7.63
C ALA A 207 -19.59 -19.65 -8.19
N ALA A 208 -19.04 -19.66 -9.40
CA ALA A 208 -18.44 -20.86 -9.99
C ALA A 208 -17.22 -21.34 -9.19
N LEU A 209 -16.38 -20.43 -8.72
CA LEU A 209 -15.21 -20.75 -7.90
C LEU A 209 -15.61 -21.34 -6.55
N THR A 210 -16.63 -20.78 -5.89
CA THR A 210 -17.18 -21.32 -4.63
C THR A 210 -17.76 -22.73 -4.83
N ALA A 211 -18.50 -22.95 -5.91
CA ALA A 211 -19.02 -24.29 -6.23
C ALA A 211 -17.88 -25.31 -6.46
N SER A 212 -16.84 -24.90 -7.20
CA SER A 212 -15.64 -25.73 -7.40
C SER A 212 -14.91 -26.00 -6.09
N HIS A 213 -14.79 -25.01 -5.20
CA HIS A 213 -14.16 -25.17 -3.90
C HIS A 213 -14.92 -26.16 -3.02
N ASN A 214 -16.26 -26.04 -2.93
CA ASN A 214 -17.09 -27.00 -2.20
C ASN A 214 -16.94 -28.43 -2.73
N LYS A 215 -16.80 -28.59 -4.06
CA LYS A 215 -16.57 -29.92 -4.64
C LYS A 215 -15.19 -30.48 -4.29
N ILE A 216 -14.16 -29.63 -4.27
CA ILE A 216 -12.81 -30.01 -3.84
C ILE A 216 -12.82 -30.44 -2.36
N GLU A 217 -13.52 -29.71 -1.49
CA GLU A 217 -13.68 -30.07 -0.07
C GLU A 217 -14.38 -31.43 0.11
N GLU A 218 -15.45 -31.69 -0.65
CA GLU A 218 -16.13 -32.99 -0.64
C GLU A 218 -15.19 -34.13 -1.08
N LEU A 219 -14.43 -33.93 -2.17
CA LEU A 219 -13.44 -34.89 -2.64
C LEU A 219 -12.32 -35.09 -1.62
N TYR A 220 -11.86 -34.03 -0.97
CA TYR A 220 -10.83 -34.07 0.06
C TYR A 220 -11.29 -34.87 1.28
N SER A 221 -12.50 -34.64 1.76
CA SER A 221 -13.08 -35.39 2.89
C SER A 221 -13.23 -36.88 2.58
N THR A 222 -13.67 -37.21 1.36
CA THR A 222 -13.81 -38.60 0.89
C THR A 222 -12.46 -39.29 0.78
N ARG A 223 -11.46 -38.60 0.20
CA ARG A 223 -10.08 -39.07 0.11
C ARG A 223 -9.49 -39.31 1.49
N LYS A 224 -9.65 -38.36 2.41
CA LYS A 224 -9.19 -38.45 3.81
C LYS A 224 -9.76 -39.69 4.51
N SER A 225 -11.07 -39.93 4.39
CA SER A 225 -11.70 -41.13 4.97
C SER A 225 -11.18 -42.43 4.33
N THR A 226 -10.92 -42.43 3.03
CA THR A 226 -10.38 -43.59 2.32
C THR A 226 -8.96 -43.90 2.77
N PHE A 227 -8.10 -42.89 2.85
CA PHE A 227 -6.72 -43.06 3.26
C PHE A 227 -6.61 -43.51 4.72
N LYS A 228 -7.45 -42.98 5.60
CA LYS A 228 -7.56 -43.48 6.98
C LYS A 228 -7.84 -44.98 7.04
N LYS A 229 -8.79 -45.49 6.25
CA LYS A 229 -9.09 -46.93 6.20
C LYS A 229 -7.94 -47.77 5.66
N LEU A 230 -7.17 -47.23 4.72
CA LEU A 230 -5.97 -47.90 4.20
C LEU A 230 -4.84 -47.93 5.22
N GLU A 231 -4.68 -46.87 6.00
CA GLU A 231 -3.76 -46.83 7.15
C GLU A 231 -4.17 -47.84 8.22
N GLU A 232 -5.44 -47.87 8.65
CA GLU A 232 -5.98 -48.86 9.58
C GLU A 232 -5.73 -50.30 9.07
N LEU A 233 -5.93 -50.57 7.77
CA LEU A 233 -5.62 -51.87 7.17
C LEU A 233 -4.12 -52.22 7.27
N LEU A 234 -3.23 -51.26 7.06
CA LEU A 234 -1.80 -51.47 7.13
C LEU A 234 -1.32 -51.73 8.57
N GLU A 235 -1.72 -50.84 9.49
CA GLU A 235 -1.25 -50.83 10.87
C GLU A 235 -1.93 -51.90 11.74
N ASP A 236 -3.25 -52.04 11.65
CA ASP A 236 -4.01 -52.90 12.56
C ASP A 236 -4.13 -54.34 12.04
N HIS A 237 -3.85 -54.58 10.76
CA HIS A 237 -4.03 -55.90 10.14
C HIS A 237 -2.76 -56.44 9.48
N LEU A 238 -2.20 -55.76 8.48
CA LEU A 238 -1.08 -56.31 7.69
C LEU A 238 0.21 -56.42 8.49
N ARG A 239 0.60 -55.38 9.25
CA ARG A 239 1.80 -55.42 10.11
C ARG A 239 1.70 -56.49 11.20
N PRO A 240 0.62 -56.60 12.00
CA PRO A 240 0.44 -57.68 12.96
C PRO A 240 0.46 -59.07 12.31
N LEU A 241 -0.18 -59.22 11.15
CA LEU A 241 -0.18 -60.48 10.40
C LEU A 241 1.23 -60.88 9.98
N LYS A 242 2.03 -59.93 9.47
CA LYS A 242 3.43 -60.17 9.10
C LYS A 242 4.26 -60.61 10.30
N VAL A 243 4.10 -59.97 11.46
CA VAL A 243 4.78 -60.36 12.71
C VAL A 243 4.39 -61.78 13.13
N ALA A 244 3.09 -62.10 13.09
CA ALA A 244 2.59 -63.42 13.43
C ALA A 244 3.12 -64.51 12.47
N LEU A 245 3.12 -64.25 11.15
CA LEU A 245 3.65 -65.17 10.14
C LEU A 245 5.15 -65.42 10.33
N ASN A 246 5.94 -64.38 10.58
CA ASN A 246 7.37 -64.52 10.88
C ASN A 246 7.62 -65.36 12.15
N GLY A 247 6.80 -65.17 13.19
CA GLY A 247 6.87 -65.99 14.41
C GLY A 247 6.52 -67.46 14.17
N MET A 248 5.50 -67.72 13.34
CA MET A 248 5.12 -69.09 12.95
C MET A 248 6.17 -69.77 12.07
N MET A 249 6.85 -69.04 11.18
CA MET A 249 7.95 -69.59 10.38
C MET A 249 9.12 -70.10 11.22
N GLY A 250 9.36 -69.52 12.41
CA GLY A 250 10.38 -70.01 13.35
C GLY A 250 10.03 -71.32 14.04
N THR A 251 8.77 -71.75 13.98
CA THR A 251 8.23 -72.93 14.69
C THR A 251 7.54 -73.96 13.78
N ALA A 252 7.44 -73.69 12.48
CA ALA A 252 6.71 -74.50 11.51
C ALA A 252 7.49 -75.73 11.01
N ASP A 253 6.80 -76.85 10.83
CA ASP A 253 7.34 -78.05 10.18
C ASP A 253 7.72 -77.80 8.70
N THR A 254 8.69 -78.56 8.20
CA THR A 254 9.26 -78.43 6.84
C THR A 254 8.24 -78.55 5.71
N HIS A 255 7.09 -79.18 5.93
CA HIS A 255 6.01 -79.27 4.93
C HIS A 255 5.11 -78.03 4.86
N ALA A 256 5.01 -77.23 5.93
CA ALA A 256 4.17 -76.03 5.97
C ALA A 256 4.92 -74.74 5.57
N LEU A 257 6.26 -74.75 5.67
CA LEU A 257 7.14 -73.62 5.36
C LEU A 257 6.88 -72.96 3.99
N PRO A 258 6.70 -73.70 2.88
CA PRO A 258 6.49 -73.10 1.56
C PRO A 258 5.18 -72.30 1.47
N GLY A 259 4.12 -72.76 2.15
CA GLY A 259 2.83 -72.07 2.20
C GLY A 259 2.93 -70.75 2.97
N PHE A 260 3.58 -70.76 4.14
CA PHE A 260 3.83 -69.55 4.91
C PHE A 260 4.72 -68.55 4.18
N GLN A 261 5.77 -69.01 3.50
CA GLN A 261 6.63 -68.15 2.68
C GLN A 261 5.87 -67.47 1.54
N LYS A 262 4.93 -68.18 0.89
CA LYS A 262 4.10 -67.61 -0.15
C LYS A 262 3.18 -66.50 0.40
N ILE A 263 2.49 -66.77 1.50
CA ILE A 263 1.59 -65.79 2.14
C ILE A 263 2.40 -64.57 2.62
N LEU A 264 3.56 -64.78 3.24
CA LEU A 264 4.44 -63.69 3.67
C LEU A 264 4.86 -62.81 2.49
N LYS A 265 5.19 -63.41 1.34
CA LYS A 265 5.54 -62.68 0.13
C LYS A 265 4.37 -61.83 -0.40
N GLU A 266 3.14 -62.37 -0.39
CA GLU A 266 1.94 -61.63 -0.79
C GLU A 266 1.64 -60.48 0.19
N VAL A 267 1.76 -60.72 1.50
CA VAL A 267 1.60 -59.67 2.52
C VAL A 267 2.66 -58.58 2.35
N ASP A 268 3.91 -58.94 2.08
CA ASP A 268 4.99 -57.99 1.83
C ASP A 268 4.75 -57.16 0.56
N GLU A 269 4.19 -57.76 -0.49
CA GLU A 269 3.85 -57.06 -1.73
C GLU A 269 2.72 -56.04 -1.50
N VAL A 270 1.64 -56.43 -0.81
CA VAL A 270 0.54 -55.51 -0.48
C VAL A 270 1.01 -54.39 0.45
N THR A 271 1.82 -54.73 1.47
CA THR A 271 2.41 -53.74 2.40
C THR A 271 3.20 -52.69 1.62
N ARG A 272 4.08 -53.13 0.72
CA ARG A 272 4.91 -52.24 -0.11
C ARG A 272 4.09 -51.31 -1.01
N LEU A 273 2.93 -51.77 -1.49
CA LEU A 273 2.04 -50.94 -2.31
C LEU A 273 1.27 -49.90 -1.49
N LEU A 274 0.93 -50.22 -0.23
CA LEU A 274 0.16 -49.33 0.64
C LEU A 274 1.02 -48.31 1.38
N GLU A 275 2.26 -48.66 1.72
CA GLU A 275 3.18 -47.83 2.51
C GLU A 275 3.31 -46.38 1.97
N PRO A 276 3.49 -46.15 0.65
CA PRO A 276 3.58 -44.78 0.13
C PRO A 276 2.29 -43.96 0.29
N ILE A 277 1.14 -44.62 0.28
CA ILE A 277 -0.17 -43.96 0.41
C ILE A 277 -0.41 -43.58 1.87
N THR A 278 -0.08 -44.49 2.81
CA THR A 278 -0.20 -44.23 4.24
C THR A 278 0.81 -43.20 4.72
N ASP A 279 2.03 -43.19 4.18
CA ASP A 279 3.03 -42.17 4.48
C ASP A 279 2.59 -40.78 4.01
N LEU A 280 1.97 -40.70 2.83
CA LEU A 280 1.37 -39.47 2.33
C LEU A 280 0.23 -39.00 3.24
N TYR A 281 -0.66 -39.90 3.65
CA TYR A 281 -1.74 -39.58 4.58
C TYR A 281 -1.23 -39.08 5.93
N ASN A 282 -0.27 -39.79 6.53
CA ASN A 282 0.35 -39.40 7.79
C ASN A 282 1.04 -38.04 7.69
N SER A 283 1.70 -37.78 6.56
CA SER A 283 2.30 -36.49 6.25
C SER A 283 1.27 -35.37 6.16
N GLU A 284 0.12 -35.59 5.52
CA GLU A 284 -0.98 -34.62 5.46
C GLU A 284 -1.61 -34.37 6.83
N MET A 285 -1.85 -35.43 7.61
CA MET A 285 -2.40 -35.32 8.97
C MET A 285 -1.45 -34.63 9.93
N ALA A 286 -0.14 -34.83 9.77
CA ALA A 286 0.87 -34.13 10.57
C ALA A 286 0.86 -32.61 10.33
N MET A 287 0.39 -32.15 9.16
CA MET A 287 0.25 -30.71 8.88
C MET A 287 -1.03 -30.11 9.48
N GLU A 288 -2.07 -30.92 9.70
CA GLU A 288 -3.32 -30.50 10.31
C GLU A 288 -3.06 -30.04 11.77
N HIS A 289 -3.54 -28.85 12.14
CA HIS A 289 -3.26 -28.20 13.44
C HIS A 289 -1.80 -27.77 13.68
N THR A 290 -0.95 -27.78 12.65
CA THR A 290 0.38 -27.18 12.76
C THR A 290 0.26 -25.67 12.84
N ARG A 291 0.77 -25.06 13.91
CA ARG A 291 0.94 -23.61 14.02
C ARG A 291 2.28 -23.17 13.45
N VAL A 292 2.22 -22.31 12.45
CA VAL A 292 3.36 -21.75 11.74
C VAL A 292 3.42 -20.26 11.98
N LEU A 293 4.55 -19.76 12.49
CA LEU A 293 4.87 -18.34 12.47
C LEU A 293 5.77 -18.05 11.27
N LEU A 294 5.33 -17.14 10.40
CA LEU A 294 6.14 -16.62 9.30
C LEU A 294 6.62 -15.21 9.64
N ALA A 295 7.92 -15.08 9.85
CA ALA A 295 8.60 -13.82 10.09
C ALA A 295 9.21 -13.32 8.77
N GLU A 296 8.44 -12.52 8.02
CA GLU A 296 8.75 -12.13 6.65
C GLU A 296 8.30 -10.67 6.39
N PRO A 297 9.22 -9.71 6.19
CA PRO A 297 8.87 -8.32 5.87
C PRO A 297 8.17 -8.14 4.51
N SER A 298 8.49 -8.97 3.52
CA SER A 298 8.06 -8.81 2.13
C SER A 298 6.61 -9.25 1.95
N ARG A 299 5.72 -8.29 1.64
CA ARG A 299 4.31 -8.60 1.32
C ARG A 299 4.15 -9.61 0.18
N LYS A 300 5.06 -9.60 -0.80
CA LYS A 300 5.04 -10.56 -1.91
C LYS A 300 5.24 -11.98 -1.39
N ASP A 301 6.22 -12.18 -0.51
CA ASP A 301 6.58 -13.49 0.02
C ASP A 301 5.57 -13.97 1.07
N GLN A 302 4.98 -13.06 1.85
CA GLN A 302 3.84 -13.35 2.72
C GLN A 302 2.66 -13.94 1.93
N VAL A 303 2.34 -13.37 0.76
CA VAL A 303 1.27 -13.91 -0.09
C VAL A 303 1.62 -15.31 -0.57
N VAL A 304 2.86 -15.54 -1.03
CA VAL A 304 3.32 -16.86 -1.47
C VAL A 304 3.20 -17.91 -0.37
N ALA A 305 3.60 -17.58 0.86
CA ALA A 305 3.45 -18.48 2.01
C ALA A 305 1.98 -18.75 2.37
N LYS A 306 1.10 -17.74 2.31
CA LYS A 306 -0.35 -17.94 2.48
C LYS A 306 -0.93 -18.89 1.46
N LEU A 307 -0.46 -18.81 0.22
CA LEU A 307 -0.89 -19.73 -0.84
C LEU A 307 -0.35 -21.14 -0.66
N ALA A 308 0.87 -21.27 -0.11
CA ALA A 308 1.46 -22.58 0.16
C ALA A 308 0.72 -23.32 1.27
N LEU A 309 0.33 -22.61 2.34
CA LEU A 309 -0.30 -23.22 3.52
C LEU A 309 -1.84 -23.12 3.50
N GLY A 310 -2.40 -22.27 2.64
CA GLY A 310 -3.83 -22.09 2.43
C GLY A 310 -4.45 -23.29 1.74
N GLY A 311 -4.68 -24.36 2.51
CA GLY A 311 -5.20 -25.64 2.03
C GLY A 311 -4.58 -26.85 2.72
N THR A 312 -3.51 -26.67 3.51
CA THR A 312 -2.85 -27.76 4.22
C THR A 312 -3.39 -27.99 5.63
N GLY A 313 -4.34 -27.17 6.10
CA GLY A 313 -4.86 -27.20 7.48
C GLY A 313 -3.92 -26.60 8.54
N ALA A 314 -2.79 -26.00 8.12
CA ALA A 314 -1.87 -25.32 9.03
C ALA A 314 -2.38 -23.91 9.37
N GLU A 315 -2.27 -23.53 10.65
CA GLU A 315 -2.55 -22.17 11.11
C GLU A 315 -1.32 -21.29 10.85
N LEU A 316 -1.47 -20.23 10.07
CA LEU A 316 -0.38 -19.33 9.69
C LEU A 316 -0.56 -17.95 10.32
N ASP A 317 0.33 -17.61 11.25
CA ASP A 317 0.52 -16.24 11.73
C ASP A 317 1.69 -15.59 10.99
N ILE A 318 1.56 -14.30 10.68
CA ILE A 318 2.56 -13.54 9.92
C ILE A 318 2.96 -12.30 10.69
N VAL A 319 4.26 -12.07 10.78
CA VAL A 319 4.86 -10.86 11.37
C VAL A 319 5.79 -10.20 10.38
N SER A 320 5.81 -8.86 10.37
CA SER A 320 6.64 -8.08 9.44
C SER A 320 7.80 -7.38 10.14
N THR A 321 7.88 -7.46 11.48
CA THR A 321 8.96 -6.86 12.27
C THR A 321 9.45 -7.79 13.38
N LEU A 322 10.70 -7.61 13.80
CA LEU A 322 11.29 -8.34 14.94
C LEU A 322 10.46 -8.20 16.23
N LYS A 323 9.97 -6.99 16.50
CA LYS A 323 9.20 -6.70 17.72
C LYS A 323 7.86 -7.44 17.74
N GLU A 324 7.16 -7.46 16.61
CA GLU A 324 5.93 -8.25 16.46
C GLU A 324 6.21 -9.75 16.62
N GLY A 325 7.30 -10.25 16.02
CA GLY A 325 7.71 -11.65 16.16
C GLY A 325 7.98 -12.03 17.61
N GLN A 326 8.71 -11.21 18.36
CA GLN A 326 8.97 -11.44 19.78
C GLN A 326 7.68 -11.43 20.62
N ALA A 327 6.77 -10.49 20.37
CA ALA A 327 5.48 -10.44 21.07
C ALA A 327 4.65 -11.70 20.79
N LYS A 328 4.56 -12.12 19.52
CA LYS A 328 3.81 -13.32 19.12
C LYS A 328 4.39 -14.60 19.72
N LEU A 329 5.72 -14.73 19.76
CA LEU A 329 6.41 -15.88 20.38
C LEU A 329 6.25 -15.94 21.91
N ALA A 330 5.98 -14.80 22.56
CA ALA A 330 5.70 -14.74 23.99
C ALA A 330 4.25 -15.10 24.32
N GLU A 331 3.31 -14.78 23.42
CA GLU A 331 1.87 -15.04 23.59
C GLU A 331 1.45 -16.45 23.15
N ASN A 332 2.17 -17.04 22.19
CA ASN A 332 1.75 -18.26 21.51
C ASN A 332 2.91 -19.24 21.36
N SER A 333 2.59 -20.54 21.40
CA SER A 333 3.51 -21.60 20.98
C SER A 333 3.30 -21.94 19.51
N TYR A 334 4.39 -22.16 18.80
CA TYR A 334 4.41 -22.54 17.38
C TYR A 334 5.17 -23.84 17.20
N ASN A 335 4.72 -24.66 16.24
CA ASN A 335 5.44 -25.87 15.85
C ASN A 335 6.61 -25.53 14.92
N ILE A 336 6.40 -24.55 14.04
CA ILE A 336 7.39 -24.11 13.05
C ILE A 336 7.49 -22.58 13.05
N VAL A 337 8.72 -22.07 12.97
CA VAL A 337 9.00 -20.65 12.79
C VAL A 337 9.87 -20.47 11.56
N PHE A 338 9.31 -19.85 10.52
CA PHE A 338 10.06 -19.42 9.34
C PHE A 338 10.62 -18.02 9.57
N VAL A 339 11.89 -17.83 9.27
CA VAL A 339 12.59 -16.55 9.35
C VAL A 339 13.34 -16.25 8.07
N ASP A 340 13.38 -14.97 7.70
CA ASP A 340 14.30 -14.46 6.69
C ASP A 340 15.64 -14.06 7.34
N ARG A 341 16.53 -13.45 6.54
CA ARG A 341 17.84 -12.98 7.01
C ARG A 341 17.71 -11.84 8.03
N THR A 342 16.74 -10.94 7.84
CA THR A 342 16.55 -9.78 8.72
C THR A 342 15.99 -10.17 10.09
N MET A 343 15.29 -11.30 10.17
CA MET A 343 14.66 -11.82 11.38
C MET A 343 15.34 -13.05 11.98
N LEU A 344 16.58 -13.35 11.56
CA LEU A 344 17.30 -14.55 12.00
C LEU A 344 17.47 -14.64 13.53
N SER A 345 17.51 -13.51 14.24
CA SER A 345 17.58 -13.47 15.71
C SER A 345 16.33 -14.02 16.42
N LEU A 346 15.20 -14.19 15.71
CA LEU A 346 14.01 -14.84 16.27
C LEU A 346 14.18 -16.34 16.48
N VAL A 347 15.18 -16.97 15.87
CA VAL A 347 15.47 -18.41 16.07
C VAL A 347 15.75 -18.70 17.54
N ASP A 348 16.66 -17.94 18.16
CA ASP A 348 16.98 -18.10 19.58
C ASP A 348 15.76 -17.81 20.47
N ALA A 349 14.94 -16.81 20.12
CA ALA A 349 13.74 -16.46 20.86
C ALA A 349 12.67 -17.57 20.78
N ALA A 350 12.48 -18.16 19.60
CA ALA A 350 11.54 -19.25 19.38
C ALA A 350 11.94 -20.51 20.15
N LEU A 351 13.22 -20.87 20.13
CA LEU A 351 13.75 -22.02 20.86
C LEU A 351 13.74 -21.81 22.38
N ALA A 352 13.94 -20.58 22.85
CA ALA A 352 13.82 -20.24 24.26
C ALA A 352 12.37 -20.35 24.76
N SER A 353 11.39 -19.96 23.93
CA SER A 353 9.96 -20.08 24.25
C SER A 353 9.49 -21.54 24.22
N ASN A 354 9.87 -22.29 23.19
CA ASN A 354 9.57 -23.71 23.07
C ASN A 354 10.74 -24.45 22.39
N PRO A 355 11.52 -25.26 23.14
CA PRO A 355 12.66 -26.01 22.60
C PRO A 355 12.31 -27.04 21.51
N SER A 356 11.04 -27.45 21.40
CA SER A 356 10.59 -28.38 20.37
C SER A 356 10.31 -27.71 19.01
N THR A 357 10.26 -26.38 18.98
CA THR A 357 9.99 -25.58 17.78
C THR A 357 11.00 -25.86 16.69
N LYS A 358 10.53 -26.12 15.47
CA LYS A 358 11.38 -26.27 14.29
C LYS A 358 11.57 -24.92 13.63
N CYS A 359 12.77 -24.36 13.75
CA CYS A 359 13.11 -23.10 13.07
C CYS A 359 13.60 -23.38 11.65
N VAL A 360 13.16 -22.54 10.70
CA VAL A 360 13.52 -22.63 9.29
C VAL A 360 13.96 -21.27 8.79
N PHE A 361 15.20 -21.18 8.31
CA PHE A 361 15.73 -20.03 7.59
C PHE A 361 15.40 -20.17 6.10
N MET A 362 14.69 -19.19 5.55
CA MET A 362 14.36 -19.11 4.13
C MET A 362 15.10 -17.97 3.44
N THR A 363 15.69 -18.26 2.28
CA THR A 363 16.46 -17.26 1.53
C THR A 363 16.38 -17.47 0.02
N SER A 364 16.43 -16.36 -0.73
CA SER A 364 16.66 -16.32 -2.18
C SER A 364 18.04 -15.75 -2.54
N GLU A 365 18.86 -15.42 -1.54
CA GLU A 365 20.20 -14.88 -1.75
C GLU A 365 21.18 -15.99 -2.15
N GLU A 366 22.24 -15.63 -2.86
CA GLU A 366 23.34 -16.55 -3.16
C GLU A 366 24.03 -17.05 -1.88
N ILE A 367 24.52 -18.29 -1.90
CA ILE A 367 25.15 -18.98 -0.76
C ILE A 367 26.13 -18.08 0.01
N PRO A 368 27.12 -17.41 -0.62
CA PRO A 368 28.13 -16.64 0.10
C PRO A 368 27.55 -15.49 0.96
N ASN A 369 26.38 -14.96 0.59
CA ASN A 369 25.82 -13.77 1.21
C ASN A 369 25.24 -14.04 2.60
N TYR A 370 24.74 -15.25 2.86
CA TYR A 370 24.08 -15.60 4.11
C TYR A 370 24.89 -16.55 5.01
N LEU A 371 25.92 -17.23 4.50
CA LEU A 371 26.77 -18.14 5.29
C LEU A 371 27.33 -17.48 6.57
N PRO A 372 27.84 -16.23 6.56
CA PRO A 372 28.38 -15.61 7.77
C PRO A 372 27.34 -15.39 8.86
N ASP A 373 26.08 -15.11 8.50
CA ASP A 373 24.99 -14.91 9.46
C ASP A 373 24.58 -16.21 10.13
N LEU A 374 24.51 -17.30 9.36
CA LEU A 374 24.21 -18.63 9.88
C LEU A 374 25.29 -19.17 10.81
N LYS A 375 26.57 -18.95 10.49
CA LYS A 375 27.70 -19.37 11.35
C LYS A 375 27.73 -18.66 12.71
N ARG A 376 27.05 -17.51 12.85
CA ARG A 376 26.93 -16.78 14.11
C ARG A 376 25.75 -17.27 14.97
N GLN A 377 24.85 -18.07 14.42
CA GLN A 377 23.72 -18.60 15.20
C GLN A 377 24.20 -19.66 16.18
N LYS A 378 23.63 -19.64 17.39
CA LYS A 378 23.91 -20.67 18.41
C LYS A 378 23.36 -22.02 18.00
N THR A 379 22.12 -22.02 17.51
CA THR A 379 21.45 -23.19 16.96
C THR A 379 21.22 -22.95 15.48
N LEU A 380 21.70 -23.87 14.65
CA LEU A 380 21.50 -23.78 13.20
C LEU A 380 20.03 -24.13 12.87
N PRO A 381 19.23 -23.20 12.31
CA PRO A 381 17.91 -23.55 11.80
C PRO A 381 18.01 -24.47 10.59
N ASN A 382 16.92 -25.17 10.27
CA ASN A 382 16.79 -25.81 8.96
C ASN A 382 16.88 -24.73 7.87
N LEU A 383 17.40 -25.08 6.71
CA LEU A 383 17.62 -24.11 5.63
C LEU A 383 16.86 -24.51 4.39
N VAL A 384 16.14 -23.56 3.82
CA VAL A 384 15.35 -23.77 2.61
C VAL A 384 15.54 -22.60 1.65
N SER A 385 15.83 -22.91 0.40
CA SER A 385 15.90 -21.92 -0.67
C SER A 385 14.52 -21.63 -1.26
N ARG A 386 14.32 -20.37 -1.65
CA ARG A 386 13.16 -19.91 -2.42
C ARG A 386 13.61 -19.20 -3.68
N ASP A 387 12.72 -19.11 -4.65
CA ASP A 387 12.96 -18.42 -5.91
C ASP A 387 11.92 -17.30 -6.08
N ALA A 388 12.40 -16.06 -6.16
CA ALA A 388 11.55 -14.87 -6.29
C ALA A 388 10.81 -14.82 -7.64
N ASN A 389 11.32 -15.53 -8.65
CA ASN A 389 10.78 -15.58 -10.01
C ASN A 389 9.99 -16.89 -10.25
N ASP A 390 10.28 -17.95 -9.49
CA ASP A 390 9.51 -19.20 -9.51
C ASP A 390 8.66 -19.39 -8.25
N ARG A 391 7.43 -18.89 -8.32
CA ARG A 391 6.43 -19.05 -7.26
C ARG A 391 6.05 -20.52 -7.04
N ARG A 392 6.05 -21.36 -8.07
CA ARG A 392 5.67 -22.78 -7.93
C ARG A 392 6.71 -23.54 -7.13
N PHE A 393 8.00 -23.31 -7.43
CA PHE A 393 9.13 -23.85 -6.67
C PHE A 393 9.05 -23.44 -5.20
N THR A 394 8.84 -22.15 -4.92
CA THR A 394 8.76 -21.64 -3.55
C THR A 394 7.58 -22.23 -2.77
N VAL A 395 6.39 -22.30 -3.39
CA VAL A 395 5.22 -22.94 -2.78
C VAL A 395 5.50 -24.41 -2.45
N LYS A 396 6.06 -25.16 -3.41
CA LYS A 396 6.40 -26.58 -3.21
C LYS A 396 7.37 -26.75 -2.04
N ASN A 397 8.44 -25.95 -1.99
CA ASN A 397 9.43 -26.06 -0.92
C ASN A 397 8.86 -25.76 0.47
N ILE A 398 7.95 -24.78 0.61
CA ILE A 398 7.29 -24.49 1.88
C ILE A 398 6.46 -25.70 2.32
N VAL A 399 5.61 -26.24 1.44
CA VAL A 399 4.76 -27.41 1.75
C VAL A 399 5.61 -28.63 2.10
N THR A 400 6.60 -28.97 1.27
CA THR A 400 7.53 -30.07 1.52
C THR A 400 8.26 -29.89 2.85
N THR A 401 8.69 -28.67 3.20
CA THR A 401 9.37 -28.38 4.47
C THR A 401 8.48 -28.63 5.66
N VAL A 402 7.26 -28.08 5.67
CA VAL A 402 6.32 -28.25 6.78
C VAL A 402 5.97 -29.73 6.95
N SER A 403 5.65 -30.42 5.86
CA SER A 403 5.37 -31.86 5.86
C SER A 403 6.53 -32.69 6.44
N LYS A 404 7.76 -32.47 5.96
CA LYS A 404 8.97 -33.18 6.47
C LYS A 404 9.20 -32.95 7.97
N LEU A 405 9.06 -31.71 8.43
CA LEU A 405 9.35 -31.36 9.82
C LEU A 405 8.29 -31.87 10.79
N MET A 406 7.02 -31.91 10.38
CA MET A 406 5.92 -32.36 11.24
C MET A 406 5.78 -33.88 11.25
N SER A 407 5.99 -34.55 10.12
CA SER A 407 6.05 -36.02 10.05
C SER A 407 7.31 -36.60 10.69
N ARG A 408 8.34 -35.77 10.95
CA ARG A 408 9.70 -36.18 11.34
C ARG A 408 10.35 -37.15 10.35
N ASP A 409 9.92 -37.11 9.10
CA ASP A 409 10.50 -37.88 8.01
C ASP A 409 11.09 -36.94 6.96
N ILE A 410 12.40 -36.67 7.10
CA ILE A 410 13.12 -35.79 6.19
C ILE A 410 13.71 -36.51 4.98
N PHE A 411 13.70 -37.84 4.93
CA PHE A 411 14.46 -38.62 3.95
C PHE A 411 13.65 -38.90 2.67
N GLY A 412 14.33 -39.09 1.55
CA GLY A 412 13.74 -39.50 0.28
C GLY A 412 13.63 -38.38 -0.75
N LEU A 413 14.14 -38.67 -1.94
CA LEU A 413 14.15 -37.77 -3.09
C LEU A 413 12.75 -37.57 -3.70
N GLU A 414 11.86 -38.54 -3.55
CA GLU A 414 10.49 -38.55 -4.03
C GLU A 414 9.67 -37.38 -3.48
N LYS A 415 10.01 -36.88 -2.28
CA LYS A 415 9.38 -35.70 -1.66
C LYS A 415 9.58 -34.41 -2.47
N TYR A 416 10.56 -34.39 -3.38
CA TYR A 416 10.86 -33.27 -4.27
C TYR A 416 10.38 -33.49 -5.70
N LEU A 417 9.91 -34.69 -6.02
CA LEU A 417 9.39 -35.03 -7.35
C LEU A 417 7.86 -34.94 -7.37
N SER A 418 7.28 -35.15 -8.54
CA SER A 418 5.83 -35.29 -8.69
C SER A 418 5.38 -36.65 -8.17
N TRP A 419 4.13 -36.73 -7.71
CA TRP A 419 3.57 -38.00 -7.22
C TRP A 419 3.50 -39.06 -8.33
N GLY A 420 3.70 -40.33 -7.95
CA GLY A 420 3.62 -41.48 -8.86
C GLY A 420 4.90 -41.79 -9.63
N VAL A 421 6.01 -41.13 -9.30
CA VAL A 421 7.32 -41.39 -9.91
C VAL A 421 7.91 -42.69 -9.38
N GLU A 422 8.41 -43.53 -10.28
CA GLU A 422 9.18 -44.73 -9.91
C GLU A 422 10.57 -44.33 -9.44
N VAL A 423 10.93 -44.76 -8.23
CA VAL A 423 12.26 -44.56 -7.66
C VAL A 423 13.05 -45.85 -7.78
N HIS A 424 14.19 -45.78 -8.45
CA HIS A 424 15.12 -46.91 -8.54
C HIS A 424 16.09 -46.86 -7.38
N GLU A 425 16.33 -48.01 -6.74
CA GLU A 425 17.17 -48.12 -5.54
C GLU A 425 18.23 -49.22 -5.72
N HIS A 426 19.46 -48.91 -5.34
CA HIS A 426 20.60 -49.81 -5.47
C HIS A 426 21.51 -49.72 -4.22
N PRO A 427 21.90 -50.85 -3.60
CA PRO A 427 22.80 -50.83 -2.45
C PRO A 427 24.22 -50.42 -2.85
N VAL A 428 24.87 -49.62 -2.00
CA VAL A 428 26.27 -49.22 -2.16
C VAL A 428 27.15 -50.24 -1.43
N VAL A 429 27.66 -51.24 -2.15
CA VAL A 429 28.31 -52.42 -1.56
C VAL A 429 29.84 -52.30 -1.52
N SER A 430 30.45 -51.77 -2.58
CA SER A 430 31.91 -51.70 -2.68
C SER A 430 32.37 -50.54 -3.57
N SER A 431 33.65 -50.18 -3.47
CA SER A 431 34.25 -49.17 -4.35
C SER A 431 34.31 -49.61 -5.82
N GLU A 432 34.35 -50.90 -6.13
CA GLU A 432 34.24 -51.44 -7.48
C GLU A 432 32.83 -51.21 -8.07
N SER A 433 31.79 -51.40 -7.26
CA SER A 433 30.39 -51.25 -7.70
C SER A 433 30.04 -49.82 -8.13
N ARG A 434 30.81 -48.82 -7.70
CA ARG A 434 30.61 -47.39 -8.01
C ARG A 434 30.40 -47.13 -9.49
N ARG A 435 31.26 -47.70 -10.36
CA ARG A 435 31.16 -47.46 -11.81
C ARG A 435 29.87 -48.03 -12.38
N ASN A 436 29.48 -49.24 -11.96
CA ASN A 436 28.24 -49.88 -12.40
C ASN A 436 27.00 -49.12 -11.91
N LEU A 437 27.03 -48.60 -10.68
CA LEU A 437 25.95 -47.78 -10.12
C LEU A 437 25.75 -46.47 -10.90
N ILE A 438 26.84 -45.78 -11.26
CA ILE A 438 26.79 -44.57 -12.08
C ILE A 438 26.27 -44.90 -13.49
N THR A 439 26.75 -45.99 -14.10
CA THR A 439 26.29 -46.45 -15.41
C THR A 439 24.80 -46.79 -15.39
N ALA A 440 24.30 -47.46 -14.35
CA ALA A 440 22.87 -47.78 -14.23
C ALA A 440 21.99 -46.52 -14.20
N ALA A 441 22.38 -45.51 -13.43
CA ALA A 441 21.66 -44.23 -13.41
C ALA A 441 21.75 -43.49 -14.76
N ASP A 442 22.92 -43.46 -15.40
CA ASP A 442 23.11 -42.80 -16.72
C ASP A 442 22.35 -43.52 -17.85
N ASP A 443 22.29 -44.84 -17.83
CA ASP A 443 21.51 -45.65 -18.78
C ASP A 443 20.01 -45.38 -18.63
N TYR A 444 19.52 -45.33 -17.39
CA TYR A 444 18.14 -44.93 -17.10
C TYR A 444 17.83 -43.53 -17.67
N PHE A 445 18.65 -42.53 -17.35
CA PHE A 445 18.46 -41.16 -17.86
C PHE A 445 18.64 -41.04 -19.38
N THR A 446 19.47 -41.90 -19.98
CA THR A 446 19.62 -42.01 -21.43
C THR A 446 18.36 -42.58 -22.07
N SER A 447 17.74 -43.60 -21.47
CA SER A 447 16.50 -44.20 -21.95
C SER A 447 15.32 -43.22 -21.96
N LEU A 448 15.33 -42.24 -21.05
CA LEU A 448 14.35 -41.14 -20.99
C LEU A 448 14.66 -40.00 -21.97
N GLY A 449 15.76 -40.06 -22.73
CA GLY A 449 16.14 -39.04 -23.70
C GLY A 449 16.72 -37.76 -23.09
N LEU A 450 17.21 -37.78 -21.85
CA LEU A 450 17.78 -36.60 -21.20
C LEU A 450 19.08 -36.13 -21.88
N ARG A 451 19.36 -34.82 -21.86
CA ARG A 451 20.52 -34.23 -22.57
C ARG A 451 21.85 -34.66 -21.94
N SER A 452 22.85 -34.95 -22.78
CA SER A 452 24.20 -35.37 -22.33
C SER A 452 24.82 -34.39 -21.33
N SER A 453 24.72 -33.08 -21.57
CA SER A 453 25.27 -32.05 -20.68
C SER A 453 24.73 -32.12 -19.25
N LEU A 454 23.46 -32.54 -19.09
CA LEU A 454 22.86 -32.70 -17.77
C LEU A 454 23.30 -34.01 -17.12
N ARG A 455 23.37 -35.08 -17.92
CA ARG A 455 23.87 -36.38 -17.46
C ARG A 455 25.34 -36.31 -17.05
N ASP A 456 26.17 -35.54 -17.75
CA ASP A 456 27.57 -35.27 -17.41
C ASP A 456 27.68 -34.67 -16.00
N LYS A 457 26.90 -33.61 -15.71
CA LYS A 457 26.84 -33.01 -14.38
C LYS A 457 26.38 -34.02 -13.33
N CYS A 458 25.36 -34.82 -13.64
CA CYS A 458 24.87 -35.87 -12.75
C CYS A 458 25.93 -36.92 -12.44
N ARG A 459 26.71 -37.35 -13.45
CA ARG A 459 27.81 -38.30 -13.26
C ARG A 459 28.87 -37.74 -12.31
N THR A 460 29.29 -36.49 -12.50
CA THR A 460 30.22 -35.82 -11.57
C THR A 460 29.67 -35.76 -10.13
N VAL A 461 28.38 -35.45 -9.98
CA VAL A 461 27.73 -35.42 -8.66
C VAL A 461 27.69 -36.81 -8.03
N LEU A 462 27.29 -37.85 -8.78
CA LEU A 462 27.24 -39.23 -8.30
C LEU A 462 28.63 -39.75 -7.91
N GLU A 463 29.67 -39.40 -8.66
CA GLU A 463 31.05 -39.74 -8.31
C GLU A 463 31.41 -39.22 -6.91
N GLU A 464 31.20 -37.93 -6.65
CA GLU A 464 31.51 -37.34 -5.35
C GLU A 464 30.62 -37.87 -4.22
N LEU A 465 29.32 -38.09 -4.49
CA LEU A 465 28.40 -38.65 -3.49
C LEU A 465 28.77 -40.08 -3.08
N LEU A 466 29.05 -40.95 -4.04
CA LEU A 466 29.46 -42.34 -3.77
C LEU A 466 30.84 -42.39 -3.11
N MET A 467 31.76 -41.50 -3.49
CA MET A 467 33.05 -41.37 -2.81
C MET A 467 32.87 -41.03 -1.33
N ASN A 468 32.04 -40.04 -1.02
CA ASN A 468 31.79 -39.65 0.37
C ASN A 468 31.16 -40.78 1.18
N ALA A 469 30.18 -41.50 0.61
CA ALA A 469 29.50 -42.61 1.29
C ALA A 469 30.41 -43.81 1.58
N ILE A 470 31.39 -44.09 0.70
CA ILE A 470 32.27 -45.25 0.82
C ILE A 470 33.52 -44.96 1.66
N TYR A 471 34.13 -43.77 1.49
CA TYR A 471 35.44 -43.47 2.09
C TYR A 471 35.34 -42.55 3.33
N ASP A 472 34.46 -41.56 3.29
CA ASP A 472 34.44 -40.49 4.31
C ASP A 472 33.39 -40.74 5.41
N ALA A 473 32.24 -41.32 5.06
CA ALA A 473 31.13 -41.55 5.98
C ALA A 473 31.36 -42.68 7.00
N PRO A 474 32.00 -43.83 6.65
CA PRO A 474 32.15 -44.93 7.59
C PRO A 474 33.01 -44.58 8.80
N VAL A 475 32.47 -44.82 9.99
CA VAL A 475 33.11 -44.59 11.28
C VAL A 475 33.22 -45.89 12.09
N ASP A 476 34.22 -45.97 12.95
CA ASP A 476 34.36 -47.06 13.92
C ASP A 476 33.41 -46.87 15.11
N ALA A 477 33.39 -47.84 16.03
CA ALA A 477 32.55 -47.80 17.23
C ALA A 477 32.84 -46.59 18.15
N ASN A 478 33.96 -45.90 17.96
CA ASN A 478 34.35 -44.70 18.70
C ASN A 478 34.06 -43.42 17.90
N GLY A 479 33.41 -43.51 16.73
CA GLY A 479 33.10 -42.37 15.87
C GLY A 479 34.30 -41.86 15.05
N LYS A 480 35.42 -42.59 15.00
CA LYS A 480 36.58 -42.22 14.18
C LYS A 480 36.43 -42.79 12.78
N ALA A 481 36.73 -41.98 11.76
CA ALA A 481 36.64 -42.41 10.37
C ALA A 481 37.48 -43.67 10.07
N LYS A 482 36.84 -44.67 9.45
CA LYS A 482 37.45 -45.97 9.13
C LYS A 482 38.34 -45.94 7.90
N TYR A 483 37.91 -45.28 6.84
CA TYR A 483 38.53 -45.42 5.52
C TYR A 483 39.09 -44.12 4.93
N ASN A 484 38.86 -42.98 5.58
CA ASN A 484 39.24 -41.67 5.06
C ASN A 484 40.75 -41.42 4.90
N HIS A 485 41.58 -42.31 5.45
CA HIS A 485 43.03 -42.26 5.39
C HIS A 485 43.60 -43.17 4.30
N LEU A 486 42.78 -44.07 3.75
CA LEU A 486 43.16 -44.98 2.69
C LEU A 486 43.22 -44.25 1.34
N SER A 487 44.07 -44.72 0.44
CA SER A 487 44.10 -44.19 -0.93
C SER A 487 42.76 -44.46 -1.62
N ARG A 488 42.28 -43.52 -2.45
CA ARG A 488 41.06 -43.69 -3.27
C ARG A 488 41.16 -44.84 -4.29
N GLN A 489 42.37 -45.38 -4.47
CA GLN A 489 42.66 -46.54 -5.32
C GLN A 489 42.53 -47.87 -4.57
N GLU A 490 42.48 -47.85 -3.23
CA GLU A 490 42.29 -49.05 -2.43
C GLU A 490 40.83 -49.50 -2.48
N GLU A 491 40.66 -50.81 -2.61
CA GLU A 491 39.36 -51.45 -2.72
C GLU A 491 38.72 -51.61 -1.34
N ILE A 492 37.47 -51.17 -1.22
CA ILE A 492 36.70 -51.23 0.02
C ILE A 492 35.44 -52.04 -0.24
N HIS A 493 35.20 -53.02 0.63
CA HIS A 493 33.96 -53.77 0.71
C HIS A 493 33.25 -53.40 2.01
N LEU A 494 32.04 -52.85 1.88
CA LEU A 494 31.24 -52.43 3.03
C LEU A 494 30.44 -53.63 3.56
N PRO A 495 30.55 -53.95 4.86
CA PRO A 495 29.66 -54.93 5.48
C PRO A 495 28.21 -54.41 5.48
N LYS A 496 27.22 -55.30 5.63
CA LYS A 496 25.80 -54.97 5.38
C LYS A 496 25.29 -53.78 6.19
N GLU A 497 25.78 -53.62 7.41
CA GLU A 497 25.45 -52.53 8.33
C GLU A 497 26.05 -51.18 7.94
N GLU A 498 27.07 -51.17 7.07
CA GLU A 498 27.73 -49.97 6.56
C GLU A 498 27.25 -49.59 5.16
N GLN A 499 26.42 -50.44 4.53
CA GLN A 499 25.95 -50.22 3.18
C GLN A 499 24.93 -49.10 3.12
N GLY A 500 25.24 -48.12 2.29
CA GLY A 500 24.33 -47.05 1.91
C GLY A 500 23.36 -47.45 0.79
N LEU A 501 22.58 -46.49 0.33
CA LEU A 501 21.67 -46.63 -0.80
C LEU A 501 21.91 -45.52 -1.82
N LEU A 502 22.03 -45.89 -3.08
CA LEU A 502 21.88 -45.00 -4.23
C LEU A 502 20.42 -45.06 -4.68
N ARG A 503 19.79 -43.89 -4.82
CA ARG A 503 18.44 -43.76 -5.37
C ARG A 503 18.45 -42.76 -6.54
N TYR A 504 17.65 -43.00 -7.57
CA TYR A 504 17.51 -42.07 -8.67
C TYR A 504 16.12 -42.16 -9.31
N ALA A 505 15.65 -41.02 -9.82
CA ALA A 505 14.33 -40.90 -10.44
C ALA A 505 14.23 -39.66 -11.32
N CYS A 506 13.19 -39.61 -12.15
CA CYS A 506 12.88 -38.47 -13.01
C CYS A 506 11.37 -38.34 -13.20
N ASP A 507 10.83 -37.13 -13.09
CA ASP A 507 9.39 -36.86 -13.20
C ASP A 507 9.00 -36.08 -14.47
N GLY A 508 9.93 -35.95 -15.41
CA GLY A 508 9.77 -35.16 -16.63
C GLY A 508 10.09 -33.67 -16.48
N ASN A 509 10.07 -33.13 -15.26
CA ASN A 509 10.47 -31.74 -14.97
C ASN A 509 11.82 -31.68 -14.23
N LEU A 510 12.04 -32.63 -13.33
CA LEU A 510 13.20 -32.77 -12.47
C LEU A 510 13.82 -34.15 -12.70
N MET A 511 15.15 -34.16 -12.69
CA MET A 511 15.97 -35.34 -12.50
C MET A 511 16.56 -35.28 -11.09
N ALA A 512 16.55 -36.40 -10.38
CA ALA A 512 17.01 -36.48 -9.00
C ALA A 512 17.88 -37.71 -8.79
N VAL A 513 18.96 -37.53 -8.02
CA VAL A 513 19.77 -38.62 -7.48
C VAL A 513 20.00 -38.39 -6.00
N SER A 514 20.01 -39.45 -5.20
CA SER A 514 20.42 -39.38 -3.80
C SER A 514 21.35 -40.51 -3.42
N VAL A 515 22.26 -40.23 -2.50
CA VAL A 515 23.05 -41.25 -1.83
C VAL A 515 22.86 -41.07 -0.33
N SER A 516 22.54 -42.17 0.36
CA SER A 516 22.43 -42.19 1.82
C SER A 516 23.43 -43.14 2.47
N ASP A 517 23.92 -42.76 3.65
CA ASP A 517 24.76 -43.58 4.53
C ASP A 517 24.05 -43.89 5.86
N PRO A 518 24.38 -45.00 6.54
CA PRO A 518 23.80 -45.39 7.83
C PRO A 518 24.55 -44.82 9.07
N PHE A 519 25.32 -43.74 8.92
CA PHE A 519 26.16 -43.21 10.00
C PHE A 519 25.67 -41.85 10.53
N GLY A 520 25.16 -40.98 9.66
CA GLY A 520 24.68 -39.65 10.09
C GLY A 520 25.80 -38.76 10.66
N ALA A 521 27.02 -38.89 10.13
CA ALA A 521 28.21 -38.20 10.63
C ALA A 521 28.31 -36.73 10.17
N LEU A 522 27.60 -36.37 9.10
CA LEU A 522 27.61 -35.01 8.56
C LEU A 522 26.87 -34.04 9.48
N THR A 523 27.46 -32.90 9.82
CA THR A 523 26.79 -31.87 10.61
C THR A 523 26.57 -30.60 9.78
N GLY A 524 25.55 -29.83 10.14
CA GLY A 524 25.32 -28.52 9.52
C GLY A 524 26.51 -27.57 9.65
N GLN A 525 27.23 -27.59 10.78
CA GLN A 525 28.44 -26.80 10.95
C GLN A 525 29.57 -27.23 10.00
N THR A 526 29.72 -28.55 9.76
CA THR A 526 30.66 -29.08 8.79
C THR A 526 30.34 -28.56 7.38
N ILE A 527 29.06 -28.59 6.98
CA ILE A 527 28.59 -28.07 5.67
C ILE A 527 28.89 -26.58 5.55
N LEU A 528 28.50 -25.77 6.53
CA LEU A 528 28.71 -24.32 6.51
C LEU A 528 30.19 -23.95 6.44
N ASN A 529 31.04 -24.60 7.25
CA ASN A 529 32.48 -24.34 7.26
C ASN A 529 33.12 -24.69 5.92
N TYR A 530 32.68 -25.80 5.32
CA TYR A 530 33.19 -26.24 4.03
C TYR A 530 32.81 -25.27 2.90
N LEU A 531 31.53 -24.92 2.79
CA LEU A 531 31.05 -24.00 1.75
C LEU A 531 31.68 -22.61 1.89
N ASP A 532 31.79 -22.09 3.12
CA ASP A 532 32.46 -20.81 3.40
C ASP A 532 33.94 -20.82 2.95
N SER A 533 34.64 -21.93 3.16
CA SER A 533 36.03 -22.09 2.70
C SER A 533 36.15 -22.11 1.17
N CYS A 534 35.17 -22.70 0.49
CA CYS A 534 35.14 -22.81 -0.97
C CYS A 534 34.84 -21.46 -1.64
N TYR A 535 33.78 -20.79 -1.21
CA TYR A 535 33.39 -19.48 -1.75
C TYR A 535 34.33 -18.35 -1.30
N GLY A 536 34.96 -18.49 -0.14
CA GLY A 536 35.97 -17.55 0.35
C GLY A 536 37.36 -17.69 -0.29
N GLY A 537 37.52 -18.53 -1.33
CA GLY A 537 38.79 -18.70 -2.07
C GLY A 537 39.90 -19.40 -1.29
N ARG A 538 39.59 -20.03 -0.14
CA ARG A 538 40.55 -20.66 0.79
C ARG A 538 40.59 -22.20 0.69
N ALA A 539 39.81 -22.79 -0.22
CA ALA A 539 39.70 -24.25 -0.40
C ALA A 539 41.05 -24.99 -0.55
N GLY A 540 42.08 -24.31 -1.07
CA GLY A 540 43.42 -24.90 -1.24
C GLY A 540 44.22 -25.10 0.05
N ALA A 541 43.84 -24.47 1.17
CA ALA A 541 44.63 -24.50 2.41
C ALA A 541 44.20 -25.56 3.43
N LEU A 542 43.00 -26.14 3.28
CA LEU A 542 42.41 -27.01 4.32
C LEU A 542 42.74 -28.50 4.17
N ASN A 543 43.29 -28.96 3.05
CA ASN A 543 43.59 -30.39 2.82
C ASN A 543 44.73 -30.63 1.82
N VAL A 544 45.89 -29.98 1.99
CA VAL A 544 47.08 -30.25 1.16
C VAL A 544 47.64 -31.67 1.42
N GLU A 545 47.41 -32.24 2.61
CA GLU A 545 47.91 -33.57 2.99
C GLU A 545 47.00 -34.75 2.61
N LYS A 546 45.76 -34.53 2.13
CA LYS A 546 44.74 -35.59 1.94
C LYS A 546 44.51 -36.11 0.51
N GLY A 547 45.35 -35.76 -0.46
CA GLY A 547 45.31 -36.38 -1.80
C GLY A 547 44.00 -36.22 -2.61
N GLY A 548 43.07 -35.37 -2.17
CA GLY A 548 41.84 -35.03 -2.86
C GLY A 548 41.47 -33.59 -2.48
N ALA A 549 41.10 -32.76 -3.47
CA ALA A 549 41.14 -31.30 -3.39
C ALA A 549 40.25 -30.64 -2.31
N GLY A 550 39.53 -31.39 -1.46
CA GLY A 550 38.59 -30.80 -0.51
C GLY A 550 37.51 -29.98 -1.21
N ARG A 551 37.12 -30.38 -2.43
CA ARG A 551 36.15 -29.68 -3.30
C ARG A 551 34.88 -30.47 -3.62
N GLY A 552 34.76 -31.74 -3.21
CA GLY A 552 33.61 -32.60 -3.50
C GLY A 552 32.24 -32.00 -3.18
N LEU A 553 32.02 -31.46 -1.97
CA LEU A 553 30.73 -30.85 -1.61
C LEU A 553 30.42 -29.62 -2.47
N HIS A 554 31.45 -28.82 -2.79
CA HIS A 554 31.32 -27.66 -3.67
C HIS A 554 31.01 -28.09 -5.10
N GLN A 555 31.64 -29.16 -5.60
CA GLN A 555 31.31 -29.75 -6.90
C GLN A 555 29.87 -30.27 -6.94
N ILE A 556 29.38 -30.90 -5.87
CA ILE A 556 27.99 -31.35 -5.77
C ILE A 556 27.03 -30.16 -5.89
N VAL A 557 27.30 -29.08 -5.15
CA VAL A 557 26.49 -27.86 -5.16
C VAL A 557 26.55 -27.14 -6.51
N GLU A 558 27.73 -26.89 -7.07
CA GLU A 558 27.90 -26.16 -8.34
C GLU A 558 27.36 -26.91 -9.57
N ASN A 559 27.35 -28.24 -9.54
CA ASN A 559 26.84 -29.04 -10.65
C ASN A 559 25.33 -29.33 -10.55
N SER A 560 24.68 -28.98 -9.44
CA SER A 560 23.25 -29.21 -9.22
C SER A 560 22.47 -27.90 -9.21
N ASN A 561 21.15 -27.96 -9.41
CA ASN A 561 20.31 -26.78 -9.21
C ASN A 561 19.94 -26.58 -7.74
N LEU A 562 19.70 -27.69 -7.04
CA LEU A 562 19.42 -27.72 -5.62
C LEU A 562 20.04 -28.99 -5.03
N VAL A 563 20.75 -28.83 -3.91
CA VAL A 563 21.25 -29.97 -3.12
C VAL A 563 20.55 -29.99 -1.77
N VAL A 564 20.02 -31.12 -1.36
CA VAL A 564 19.36 -31.28 -0.07
C VAL A 564 20.21 -32.17 0.82
N PHE A 565 20.58 -31.65 1.98
CA PHE A 565 21.24 -32.42 3.03
C PHE A 565 20.21 -32.78 4.10
N ASN A 566 19.93 -34.06 4.23
CA ASN A 566 19.06 -34.62 5.27
C ASN A 566 19.94 -35.38 6.27
N VAL A 567 19.91 -35.02 7.54
CA VAL A 567 20.75 -35.64 8.57
C VAL A 567 19.91 -36.05 9.78
N ALA A 568 19.90 -37.35 10.10
CA ALA A 568 19.55 -37.87 11.41
C ALA A 568 20.85 -38.18 12.14
N THR A 569 21.20 -37.36 13.14
CA THR A 569 22.53 -37.37 13.75
C THR A 569 22.86 -38.75 14.35
N GLY A 570 23.97 -39.35 13.92
CA GLY A 570 24.41 -40.67 14.39
C GLY A 570 23.58 -41.85 13.87
N GLN A 571 22.69 -41.63 12.90
CA GLN A 571 21.84 -42.69 12.34
C GLN A 571 21.87 -42.73 10.81
N ARG A 572 21.71 -41.58 10.14
CA ARG A 572 21.59 -41.56 8.67
C ARG A 572 21.90 -40.19 8.10
N THR A 573 22.69 -40.15 7.04
CA THR A 573 22.77 -38.98 6.16
C THR A 573 22.16 -39.35 4.82
N GLU A 574 21.45 -38.44 4.18
CA GLU A 574 21.12 -38.53 2.76
C GLU A 574 21.42 -37.20 2.10
N VAL A 575 22.09 -37.25 0.95
CA VAL A 575 22.33 -36.09 0.11
C VAL A 575 21.60 -36.30 -1.21
N ILE A 576 20.67 -35.39 -1.51
CA ILE A 576 19.87 -35.41 -2.74
C ILE A 576 20.36 -34.28 -3.65
N ALA A 577 20.63 -34.57 -4.91
CA ALA A 577 20.92 -33.58 -5.94
C ALA A 577 19.79 -33.53 -6.97
N LEU A 578 19.28 -32.32 -7.21
CA LEU A 578 18.16 -32.04 -8.10
C LEU A 578 18.61 -31.20 -9.30
N PHE A 579 18.09 -31.57 -10.47
CA PHE A 579 18.42 -30.97 -11.75
C PHE A 579 17.14 -30.62 -12.51
N ASN A 580 16.99 -29.38 -12.96
CA ASN A 580 15.87 -28.94 -13.77
C ASN A 580 16.07 -29.34 -15.24
N LEU A 581 15.05 -29.94 -15.84
CA LEU A 581 15.05 -30.34 -17.25
C LEU A 581 14.62 -29.18 -18.17
N GLU A 582 13.69 -28.36 -17.70
CA GLU A 582 13.16 -27.19 -18.40
C GLU A 582 13.59 -25.91 -17.69
N LYS A 583 14.69 -25.28 -18.09
CA LYS A 583 14.93 -23.88 -17.73
C LYS A 583 15.04 -22.99 -18.97
N PRO A 584 14.37 -21.82 -18.99
CA PRO A 584 14.56 -20.81 -20.03
C PRO A 584 16.01 -20.34 -20.07
N LYS A 585 16.53 -20.03 -21.26
CA LYS A 585 17.93 -19.65 -21.49
C LYS A 585 18.39 -18.39 -20.74
N ASP A 586 17.46 -17.61 -20.18
CA ASP A 586 17.72 -16.25 -19.68
C ASP A 586 17.70 -16.13 -18.14
N ILE A 587 17.51 -17.22 -17.39
CA ILE A 587 17.52 -17.18 -15.92
C ILE A 587 18.84 -17.78 -15.42
N ILE A 588 19.74 -16.91 -14.93
CA ILE A 588 20.94 -17.33 -14.20
C ILE A 588 20.47 -17.95 -12.88
N ALA A 589 20.47 -19.28 -12.81
CA ALA A 589 20.16 -20.01 -11.60
C ALA A 589 21.47 -20.26 -10.84
N TYR A 590 21.61 -19.60 -9.69
CA TYR A 590 22.68 -19.90 -8.76
C TYR A 590 22.39 -21.23 -8.06
N PRO A 591 23.43 -22.01 -7.73
CA PRO A 591 23.24 -23.21 -6.96
C PRO A 591 22.69 -22.84 -5.59
N SER A 592 21.78 -23.66 -5.08
CA SER A 592 21.22 -23.51 -3.75
C SER A 592 21.29 -24.85 -3.02
N PHE A 593 21.20 -24.80 -1.69
CA PHE A 593 21.08 -26.01 -0.91
C PHE A 593 19.98 -25.89 0.13
N HIS A 594 19.43 -27.02 0.55
CA HIS A 594 18.59 -27.15 1.73
C HIS A 594 19.32 -27.97 2.77
N PHE A 595 19.04 -27.72 4.04
CA PHE A 595 19.57 -28.48 5.15
C PHE A 595 18.45 -28.80 6.14
N PHE A 596 18.31 -30.08 6.47
CA PHE A 596 17.35 -30.58 7.44
C PHE A 596 18.06 -31.49 8.43
N SER A 597 17.77 -31.28 9.71
CA SER A 597 18.31 -32.15 10.77
C SER A 597 17.35 -32.32 11.94
N TYR A 598 17.42 -33.50 12.57
CA TYR A 598 16.81 -33.75 13.88
C TYR A 598 17.68 -34.61 14.78
#